data_AF-A0A7S2F1A6-F1
#
_entry.id   AF-A0A7S2F1A6-F1
#
_cell.length_a   1.000
_cell.length_b   1.000
_cell.length_c   1.000
_cell.angle_alpha   90.00
_cell.angle_beta   90.00
_cell.angle_gamma   90.00
#
_symmetry.space_group_name_H-M   'P 1'
#
loop_
_entity.id
_entity.type
_entity.pdbx_description
1 polymer ?
#
loop_
_entity_poly.entity_id
_entity_poly.type
_entity_poly.pdbx_seq_one_letter_code
_entity_poly.pdbx_strand_id
1 'polypeptide(L)'
;GLLGVALLAMSLPMGVPIDVDRKLKRRRKQSRFSGMSKQEKATAKAEDIEAARHERILRSDVEQHMRVQERCERVAELHGATLPTVAEAKQMTLLQLREACWSVGLPVAGVPSAADLREMDPAEVKERL
;
A
#
# COMPACT_ATOMS: atom_id res chain seq x y z
N GLY A 1 -0.77 -46.77 -25.45
CA GLY A 1 -0.40 -46.55 -24.05
C GLY A 1 1.10 -46.36 -23.99
N LEU A 2 1.56 -45.16 -23.66
CA LEU A 2 2.97 -44.85 -23.45
C LEU A 2 3.15 -44.33 -22.03
N LEU A 3 3.90 -45.13 -21.26
CA LEU A 3 4.82 -44.75 -20.19
C LEU A 3 4.31 -43.84 -19.07
N GLY A 4 4.05 -44.50 -17.95
CA GLY A 4 4.02 -43.88 -16.64
C GLY A 4 5.41 -43.68 -16.03
N VAL A 5 5.52 -42.56 -15.30
CA VAL A 5 6.06 -42.41 -13.93
C VAL A 5 7.59 -42.47 -13.68
N ALA A 6 8.12 -41.27 -13.41
CA ALA A 6 9.02 -40.84 -12.32
C ALA A 6 10.54 -41.15 -12.32
N LEU A 7 11.33 -40.06 -12.24
CA LEU A 7 12.49 -39.79 -11.35
C LEU A 7 13.01 -38.38 -11.72
N LEU A 8 12.71 -37.28 -11.01
CA LEU A 8 13.05 -36.86 -9.63
C LEU A 8 14.56 -36.58 -9.41
N ALA A 9 14.94 -35.29 -9.45
CA ALA A 9 16.05 -34.64 -8.71
C ALA A 9 16.21 -33.18 -9.22
N MET A 10 15.57 -32.19 -8.60
CA MET A 10 16.17 -31.28 -7.61
C MET A 10 17.59 -30.80 -7.94
N SER A 11 17.74 -29.51 -8.23
CA SER A 11 18.93 -28.70 -7.90
C SER A 11 18.60 -27.21 -7.90
N LEU A 12 18.11 -26.78 -6.72
CA LEU A 12 18.38 -25.53 -5.99
C LEU A 12 18.70 -24.24 -6.78
N PRO A 13 18.02 -23.11 -6.49
CA PRO A 13 18.52 -21.81 -6.88
C PRO A 13 19.85 -21.57 -6.15
N MET A 14 20.95 -21.55 -6.89
CA MET A 14 22.26 -21.12 -6.39
C MET A 14 22.10 -19.71 -5.84
N GLY A 15 21.97 -19.61 -4.51
CA GLY A 15 21.91 -18.36 -3.79
C GLY A 15 23.17 -17.57 -4.07
N VAL A 16 23.04 -16.47 -4.81
CA VAL A 16 24.11 -15.47 -4.92
C VAL A 16 24.44 -15.05 -3.48
N PRO A 17 25.68 -15.23 -3.01
CA PRO A 17 26.04 -14.85 -1.66
C PRO A 17 25.80 -13.35 -1.50
N ILE A 18 24.96 -12.99 -0.53
CA ILE A 18 24.52 -11.62 -0.19
C ILE A 18 25.71 -10.64 -0.08
N ASP A 19 26.90 -11.16 0.23
CA ASP A 19 28.14 -10.40 0.37
C ASP A 19 28.71 -9.86 -0.95
N VAL A 20 28.55 -10.58 -2.06
CA VAL A 20 29.05 -10.15 -3.39
C VAL A 20 28.25 -8.95 -3.88
N ASP A 21 26.93 -8.99 -3.71
CA ASP A 21 26.02 -7.91 -4.11
C ASP A 21 26.25 -6.65 -3.26
N ARG A 22 26.52 -6.82 -1.95
CA ARG A 22 26.93 -5.69 -1.07
C ARG A 22 28.24 -5.05 -1.52
N LYS A 23 29.26 -5.83 -1.89
CA LYS A 23 30.56 -5.30 -2.35
C LYS A 23 30.43 -4.57 -3.69
N LEU A 24 29.64 -5.09 -4.63
CA LEU A 24 29.37 -4.44 -5.92
C LEU A 24 28.60 -3.12 -5.76
N LYS A 25 27.57 -3.08 -4.91
CA LYS A 25 26.81 -1.87 -4.60
C LYS A 25 27.69 -0.78 -3.95
N ARG A 26 28.60 -1.17 -3.04
CA ARG A 26 29.57 -0.25 -2.44
C ARG A 26 30.53 0.35 -3.48
N ARG A 27 31.09 -0.47 -4.37
CA ARG A 27 31.98 0.01 -5.44
C ARG A 27 31.29 0.96 -6.42
N ARG A 28 30.05 0.67 -6.83
CA ARG A 28 29.26 1.57 -7.70
C ARG A 28 28.97 2.92 -7.05
N LYS A 29 28.61 2.92 -5.75
CA LYS A 29 28.42 4.17 -4.99
C LYS A 29 29.71 4.97 -4.91
N GLN A 30 30.84 4.32 -4.65
CA GLN A 30 32.15 4.98 -4.57
C GLN A 30 32.60 5.57 -5.92
N SER A 31 32.29 4.88 -7.03
CA SER A 31 32.57 5.33 -8.39
C SER A 31 31.75 6.56 -8.81
N ARG A 32 30.50 6.69 -8.38
CA ARG A 32 29.63 7.83 -8.75
C ARG A 32 30.12 9.18 -8.22
N PHE A 33 30.85 9.16 -7.10
CA PHE A 33 31.39 10.38 -6.48
C PHE A 33 32.87 10.60 -6.81
N SER A 34 33.48 9.76 -7.67
CA SER A 34 34.85 9.98 -8.13
C SER A 34 34.89 11.17 -9.08
N GLY A 35 35.74 12.17 -8.81
CA GLY A 35 35.87 13.39 -9.63
C GLY A 35 34.95 14.55 -9.25
N MET A 36 33.92 14.34 -8.41
CA MET A 36 33.04 15.42 -7.93
C MET A 36 33.69 16.27 -6.82
N SER A 37 33.46 17.58 -6.86
CA SER A 37 33.83 18.51 -5.80
C SER A 37 33.09 18.21 -4.49
N LYS A 38 33.57 18.75 -3.36
CA LYS A 38 32.93 18.53 -2.04
C LYS A 38 31.49 19.01 -2.01
N GLN A 39 31.16 20.06 -2.76
CA GLN A 39 29.84 20.66 -2.80
C GLN A 39 28.87 19.82 -3.65
N GLU A 40 29.29 19.33 -4.81
CA GLU A 40 28.50 18.42 -5.66
C GLU A 40 28.26 17.05 -4.98
N LYS A 41 29.23 16.57 -4.19
CA LYS A 41 29.04 15.37 -3.35
C LYS A 41 28.01 15.57 -2.25
N ALA A 42 27.88 16.77 -1.72
CA ALA A 42 26.93 17.06 -0.66
C ALA A 42 25.50 17.15 -1.21
N THR A 43 25.32 17.82 -2.36
CA THR A 43 24.02 17.95 -3.03
C THR A 43 23.51 16.59 -3.51
N ALA A 44 24.34 15.80 -4.22
CA ALA A 44 23.93 14.47 -4.68
C ALA A 44 23.61 13.49 -3.54
N LYS A 45 24.27 13.63 -2.38
CA LYS A 45 23.91 12.86 -1.18
C LYS A 45 22.59 13.32 -0.56
N ALA A 46 22.31 14.62 -0.56
CA ALA A 46 21.04 15.14 -0.07
C ALA A 46 19.87 14.65 -0.93
N GLU A 47 20.02 14.70 -2.26
CA GLU A 47 19.04 14.16 -3.22
C GLU A 47 18.82 12.65 -3.03
N ASP A 48 19.89 11.85 -2.86
CA ASP A 48 19.77 10.41 -2.57
C ASP A 48 19.02 10.15 -1.25
N ILE A 49 19.21 11.00 -0.23
CA ILE A 49 18.52 10.90 1.07
C ILE A 49 17.05 11.25 0.92
N GLU A 50 16.73 12.32 0.19
CA GLU A 50 15.35 12.74 -0.07
C GLU A 50 14.59 11.71 -0.90
N ALA A 51 15.21 11.18 -1.97
CA ALA A 51 14.63 10.11 -2.78
C ALA A 51 14.35 8.86 -1.95
N ALA A 52 15.29 8.45 -1.09
CA ALA A 52 15.10 7.30 -0.20
C ALA A 52 14.01 7.54 0.86
N ARG A 53 13.85 8.77 1.36
CA ARG A 53 12.75 9.15 2.27
C ARG A 53 11.41 9.07 1.55
N HIS A 54 11.32 9.63 0.34
CA HIS A 54 10.10 9.62 -0.45
C HIS A 54 9.67 8.19 -0.82
N GLU A 55 10.61 7.35 -1.25
CA GLU A 55 10.36 5.93 -1.54
C GLU A 55 9.87 5.18 -0.30
N ARG A 56 10.42 5.49 0.88
CA ARG A 56 9.99 4.88 2.14
C ARG A 56 8.58 5.30 2.54
N ILE A 57 8.21 6.56 2.35
CA ILE A 57 6.86 7.06 2.61
C ILE A 57 5.87 6.34 1.69
N LEU A 58 6.12 6.33 0.38
CA LEU A 58 5.25 5.64 -0.58
C LEU A 58 5.06 4.16 -0.26
N ARG A 59 6.14 3.44 0.13
CA ARG A 59 6.02 2.04 0.57
C ARG A 59 5.18 1.89 1.82
N SER A 60 5.39 2.76 2.82
CA SER A 60 4.61 2.75 4.05
C SER A 60 3.13 2.97 3.77
N ASP A 61 2.78 3.90 2.88
CA ASP A 61 1.40 4.20 2.54
C ASP A 61 0.74 3.01 1.84
N VAL A 62 1.43 2.39 0.86
CA VAL A 62 0.94 1.18 0.18
C VAL A 62 0.74 0.03 1.16
N GLU A 63 1.70 -0.23 2.05
CA GLU A 63 1.58 -1.27 3.08
C GLU A 63 0.41 -1.01 4.03
N GLN A 64 0.18 0.24 4.43
CA GLN A 64 -0.96 0.61 5.25
C GLN A 64 -2.28 0.40 4.52
N HIS A 65 -2.38 0.82 3.26
CA HIS A 65 -3.57 0.59 2.43
C HIS A 65 -3.90 -0.89 2.29
N MET A 66 -2.90 -1.74 2.02
CA MET A 66 -3.08 -3.19 1.92
C MET A 66 -3.61 -3.79 3.23
N ARG A 67 -3.04 -3.38 4.38
CA ARG A 67 -3.51 -3.87 5.70
C ARG A 67 -4.93 -3.45 6.02
N VAL A 68 -5.31 -2.23 5.66
CA VAL A 68 -6.69 -1.74 5.82
C VAL A 68 -7.64 -2.56 4.95
N GLN A 69 -7.27 -2.81 3.70
CA GLN A 69 -8.06 -3.62 2.79
C GLN A 69 -8.26 -5.05 3.31
N GLU A 70 -7.19 -5.74 3.70
CA GLU A 70 -7.28 -7.10 4.29
C GLU A 70 -8.13 -7.14 5.57
N ARG A 71 -8.12 -6.06 6.36
CA ARG A 71 -8.98 -5.97 7.54
C ARG A 71 -10.44 -5.80 7.14
N CYS A 72 -10.73 -4.97 6.15
CA CYS A 72 -12.08 -4.78 5.63
C CYS A 72 -12.65 -6.07 5.01
N GLU A 73 -11.85 -6.79 4.24
CA GLU A 73 -12.23 -8.07 3.63
C GLU A 73 -12.56 -9.12 4.70
N ARG A 74 -11.71 -9.29 5.72
CA ARG A 74 -11.98 -10.22 6.83
C ARG A 74 -13.26 -9.88 7.60
N VAL A 75 -13.50 -8.59 7.83
CA VAL A 75 -14.71 -8.13 8.53
C VAL A 75 -15.95 -8.38 7.67
N ALA A 76 -15.89 -8.10 6.37
CA ALA A 76 -16.94 -8.40 5.41
C ALA A 76 -17.29 -9.90 5.37
N GLU A 77 -16.27 -10.77 5.32
CA GLU A 77 -16.45 -12.23 5.39
C GLU A 77 -17.12 -12.69 6.68
N LEU A 78 -16.70 -12.18 7.84
CA LEU A 78 -17.28 -12.53 9.15
C LEU A 78 -18.77 -12.18 9.26
N HIS A 79 -19.19 -11.11 8.58
CA HIS A 79 -20.57 -10.65 8.58
C HIS A 79 -21.40 -11.16 7.39
N GLY A 80 -20.81 -11.97 6.50
CA GLY A 80 -21.50 -12.52 5.32
C GLY A 80 -21.98 -11.43 4.35
N ALA A 81 -21.35 -10.27 4.35
CA ALA A 81 -21.77 -9.10 3.59
C ALA A 81 -20.66 -8.65 2.64
N THR A 82 -21.03 -8.23 1.43
CA THR A 82 -20.08 -7.72 0.44
C THR A 82 -19.97 -6.21 0.55
N LEU A 83 -18.74 -5.70 0.67
CA LEU A 83 -18.47 -4.27 0.60
C LEU A 83 -18.66 -3.74 -0.83
N PRO A 84 -19.18 -2.51 -1.00
CA PRO A 84 -19.26 -1.89 -2.32
C PRO A 84 -17.86 -1.67 -2.88
N THR A 85 -17.72 -1.88 -4.18
CA THR A 85 -16.50 -1.54 -4.93
C THR A 85 -16.31 -0.03 -4.96
N VAL A 86 -15.08 0.43 -5.26
CA VAL A 86 -14.79 1.87 -5.39
C VAL A 86 -15.66 2.55 -6.46
N ALA A 87 -16.02 1.82 -7.53
CA ALA A 87 -16.89 2.33 -8.58
C ALA A 87 -18.32 2.53 -8.09
N GLU A 88 -18.86 1.57 -7.33
CA GLU A 88 -20.20 1.64 -6.73
C GLU A 88 -20.26 2.73 -5.64
N ALA A 89 -19.25 2.79 -4.78
CA ALA A 89 -19.12 3.78 -3.72
C ALA A 89 -19.22 5.23 -4.23
N LYS A 90 -18.69 5.51 -5.43
CA LYS A 90 -18.76 6.86 -6.05
C LYS A 90 -20.16 7.26 -6.51
N GLN A 91 -21.04 6.29 -6.71
CA GLN A 91 -22.42 6.53 -7.14
C GLN A 91 -23.40 6.53 -5.96
N MET A 92 -22.95 6.08 -4.78
CA MET A 92 -23.75 6.06 -3.55
C MET A 92 -23.77 7.41 -2.87
N THR A 93 -24.87 7.70 -2.16
CA THR A 93 -24.91 8.83 -1.24
C THR A 93 -24.07 8.53 0.00
N LEU A 94 -23.61 9.58 0.70
CA LEU A 94 -22.86 9.41 1.95
C LEU A 94 -23.63 8.62 3.00
N LEU A 95 -24.96 8.77 3.03
CA LEU A 95 -25.83 7.99 3.91
C LEU A 95 -25.80 6.50 3.54
N GLN A 96 -25.95 6.16 2.26
CA GLN A 96 -25.88 4.78 1.77
C GLN A 96 -24.50 4.16 2.03
N LEU A 97 -23.43 4.93 1.80
CA LEU A 97 -22.06 4.47 2.03
C LEU A 97 -21.81 4.20 3.52
N ARG A 98 -22.30 5.08 4.39
CA ARG A 98 -22.23 4.89 5.84
C ARG A 98 -23.00 3.65 6.29
N GLU A 99 -24.23 3.47 5.82
CA GLU A 99 -25.06 2.31 6.17
C GLU A 99 -24.42 1.01 5.69
N ALA A 100 -23.84 0.99 4.48
CA ALA A 100 -23.11 -0.16 3.95
C ALA A 100 -21.86 -0.51 4.77
N CYS A 101 -21.10 0.49 5.22
CA CYS A 101 -19.96 0.26 6.11
C CYS A 101 -20.40 -0.19 7.51
N TRP A 102 -21.49 0.36 8.03
CA TRP A 102 -22.02 0.00 9.34
C TRP A 102 -22.60 -1.42 9.37
N SER A 103 -23.27 -1.85 8.30
CA SER A 103 -23.87 -3.18 8.20
C SER A 103 -22.83 -4.31 8.21
N VAL A 104 -21.62 -4.03 7.71
CA VAL A 104 -20.48 -4.95 7.81
C VAL A 104 -19.66 -4.75 9.09
N GLY A 105 -20.03 -3.84 9.99
CA GLY A 105 -19.29 -3.60 11.24
C GLY A 105 -18.00 -2.80 11.08
N LEU A 106 -17.83 -2.06 9.99
CA LEU A 106 -16.69 -1.16 9.81
C LEU A 106 -16.92 0.19 10.49
N PRO A 107 -15.91 0.71 11.23
CA PRO A 107 -16.01 2.01 11.85
C PRO A 107 -15.98 3.11 10.78
N VAL A 108 -17.05 3.92 10.72
CA VAL A 108 -17.15 5.07 9.81
C VAL A 108 -16.67 6.35 10.52
N ALA A 109 -15.37 6.39 10.84
CA ALA A 109 -14.77 7.53 11.52
C ALA A 109 -14.79 8.78 10.63
N GLY A 110 -15.12 9.94 11.20
CA GLY A 110 -15.18 11.22 10.47
C GLY A 110 -16.47 11.47 9.69
N VAL A 111 -17.34 10.47 9.53
CA VAL A 111 -18.66 10.67 8.89
C VAL A 111 -19.71 10.97 9.98
N PRO A 112 -20.61 11.96 9.78
CA PRO A 112 -21.72 12.25 10.69
C PRO A 112 -22.71 11.10 10.80
N SER A 113 -23.46 10.99 11.92
CA SER A 113 -24.41 9.89 12.12
C SER A 113 -25.50 9.85 11.04
N ALA A 114 -26.18 8.71 10.89
CA ALA A 114 -27.24 8.60 9.89
C ALA A 114 -28.41 9.55 10.19
N ALA A 115 -28.65 9.90 11.46
CA ALA A 115 -29.61 10.92 11.84
C ALA A 115 -29.12 12.31 11.40
N ASP A 116 -27.88 12.66 11.75
CA ASP A 116 -27.28 13.96 11.39
C ASP A 116 -27.25 14.17 9.86
N LEU A 117 -26.89 13.13 9.09
CA LEU A 117 -26.85 13.19 7.63
C LEU A 117 -28.23 13.41 6.99
N ARG A 118 -29.34 13.09 7.67
CA ARG A 118 -30.70 13.34 7.17
C ARG A 118 -31.16 14.77 7.44
N GLU A 119 -30.61 15.39 8.48
CA GLU A 119 -30.98 16.74 8.92
C GLU A 119 -30.05 17.81 8.35
N MET A 120 -28.80 17.46 8.02
CA MET A 120 -27.81 18.38 7.46
C MET A 120 -28.01 18.66 5.98
N ASP A 121 -27.75 19.90 5.58
CA ASP A 121 -27.71 20.29 4.18
C ASP A 121 -26.49 19.66 3.47
N PRO A 122 -26.60 19.21 2.20
CA PRO A 122 -25.48 18.59 1.48
C PRO A 122 -24.24 19.48 1.36
N ALA A 123 -24.39 20.82 1.39
CA ALA A 123 -23.24 21.73 1.38
C ALA A 123 -22.46 21.67 2.70
N GLU A 124 -23.16 21.61 3.84
CA GLU A 124 -22.57 21.52 5.18
C GLU A 124 -21.87 20.16 5.39
N VAL A 125 -22.45 19.08 4.86
CA VAL A 125 -21.84 17.75 4.89
C VAL A 125 -20.50 17.75 4.16
N LYS A 126 -20.40 18.47 3.03
CA LYS A 126 -19.17 18.58 2.25
C LYS A 126 -18.08 19.40 2.95
N GLU A 127 -18.45 20.42 3.72
CA GLU A 127 -17.46 21.20 4.50
C GLU A 127 -16.87 20.41 5.68
N ARG A 128 -17.62 19.43 6.20
CA ARG A 128 -17.18 18.59 7.33
C ARG A 128 -16.30 17.40 6.93
N LEU A 129 -16.33 16.98 5.67
CA LEU A 129 -15.62 15.82 5.14
C LEU A 129 -14.34 16.21 4.40
#